data_AF-A0A382XC36-F1
#
_entry.id   AF-A0A382XC36-F1
#
_cell.length_a   1.000
_cell.length_b   1.000
_cell.length_c   1.000
_cell.angle_alpha   90.00
_cell.angle_beta   90.00
_cell.angle_gamma   90.00
#
_symmetry.space_group_name_H-M   'P 1'
#
loop_
_entity.id
_entity.type
_entity.pdbx_description
1 polymer ?
#
loop_
_entity_poly.entity_id
_entity_poly.type
_entity_poly.pdbx_seq_one_letter_code
_entity_poly.pdbx_strand_id
1 'polypeptide(L)'
;MKLTTFAIKGEQRLGAMVGNNKIVADLAAAEKTAARREKRSANTFYSDMITFLNAGTKAMSAARKLVKAVDEKLGDEPKVDTKSTHYL
;
A
#
# COMPACT_ATOMS: atom_id res chain seq x y z
N MET A 1 4.14 7.33 7.94
CA MET A 1 4.08 6.08 7.16
C MET A 1 5.00 5.07 7.83
N LYS A 2 4.47 3.91 8.20
CA LYS A 2 5.22 2.77 8.74
C LYS A 2 5.08 1.63 7.74
N LEU A 3 6.19 1.21 7.13
CA LEU A 3 6.22 0.10 6.18
C LEU A 3 6.23 -1.24 6.91
N THR A 4 5.66 -2.26 6.28
CA THR A 4 5.67 -3.63 6.78
C THR A 4 5.70 -4.61 5.63
N THR A 5 6.15 -5.83 5.88
CA THR A 5 5.84 -6.98 5.03
C THR A 5 4.74 -7.81 5.70
N PHE A 6 3.98 -8.53 4.90
CA PHE A 6 2.90 -9.40 5.37
C PHE A 6 2.66 -10.52 4.36
N ALA A 7 2.00 -11.60 4.78
CA ALA A 7 1.73 -12.74 3.93
C ALA A 7 0.23 -12.85 3.61
N ILE A 8 -0.10 -13.04 2.33
CA ILE A 8 -1.45 -13.42 1.88
C ILE A 8 -1.32 -14.64 0.99
N LYS A 9 -2.05 -15.71 1.32
CA LYS A 9 -2.06 -16.97 0.54
C LYS A 9 -0.64 -17.52 0.28
N GLY A 10 0.26 -17.36 1.25
CA GLY A 10 1.66 -17.81 1.16
C GLY A 10 2.61 -16.87 0.41
N GLU A 11 2.11 -15.76 -0.17
CA GLU A 11 2.94 -14.75 -0.83
C GLU A 11 3.30 -13.62 0.13
N GLN A 12 4.59 -13.34 0.29
CA GLN A 12 5.07 -12.14 0.97
C GLN A 12 4.81 -10.90 0.11
N ARG A 13 4.29 -9.85 0.73
CA ARG A 13 3.92 -8.59 0.07
C ARG A 13 4.41 -7.40 0.86
N LEU A 14 4.58 -6.29 0.15
CA LEU A 14 4.91 -5.00 0.74
C LEU A 14 3.64 -4.24 1.11
N GLY A 15 3.57 -3.77 2.34
CA GLY A 15 2.45 -3.00 2.86
C GLY A 15 2.85 -1.78 3.67
N ALA A 16 1.85 -0.99 4.05
CA ALA A 16 2.01 0.10 5.01
C ALA A 16 0.88 0.09 6.04
N MET A 17 1.23 0.44 7.27
CA MET A 17 0.27 0.58 8.37
C MET A 17 -0.59 1.83 8.18
N VAL A 18 -1.90 1.65 8.25
CA VAL A 18 -2.96 2.67 8.14
C VAL A 18 -4.04 2.42 9.22
N GLY A 19 -5.02 3.32 9.34
CA GLY A 19 -6.13 3.17 10.28
C GLY A 19 -5.66 3.08 11.72
N ASN A 20 -4.81 4.02 12.14
CA ASN A 20 -4.15 4.02 13.45
C ASN A 20 -3.37 2.71 13.74
N ASN A 21 -2.61 2.25 12.73
CA ASN A 21 -1.79 1.02 12.79
C ASN A 21 -2.57 -0.28 13.05
N LYS A 22 -3.86 -0.34 12.72
CA LYS A 22 -4.68 -1.56 12.87
C LYS A 22 -4.85 -2.32 11.55
N ILE A 23 -4.55 -1.68 10.43
CA ILE A 23 -4.77 -2.20 9.09
C ILE A 23 -3.46 -2.08 8.30
N VAL A 24 -3.23 -3.05 7.42
CA VAL A 24 -2.17 -3.03 6.41
C VAL A 24 -2.79 -2.71 5.07
N ALA A 25 -2.31 -1.65 4.42
CA ALA A 25 -2.56 -1.38 3.02
C ALA A 25 -1.56 -2.17 2.16
N ASP A 26 -2.05 -3.06 1.30
CA ASP A 26 -1.26 -3.74 0.26
C ASP A 26 -0.85 -2.69 -0.80
N LEU A 27 0.43 -2.33 -0.84
CA LEU A 27 0.87 -1.21 -1.70
C LEU A 27 0.72 -1.53 -3.18
N ALA A 28 0.93 -2.78 -3.60
CA ALA A 28 0.77 -3.19 -4.99
C ALA A 28 -0.70 -3.14 -5.41
N ALA A 29 -1.61 -3.65 -4.57
CA ALA A 29 -3.04 -3.63 -4.85
C ALA A 29 -3.64 -2.21 -4.79
N ALA A 30 -3.23 -1.40 -3.82
CA ALA A 30 -3.63 -0.01 -3.70
C ALA A 30 -3.16 0.80 -4.92
N GLU A 31 -1.90 0.63 -5.34
CA GLU A 31 -1.34 1.30 -6.52
C GLU A 31 -2.08 0.93 -7.80
N LYS A 32 -2.36 -0.37 -8.00
CA LYS A 32 -3.13 -0.84 -9.16
C LYS A 32 -4.49 -0.16 -9.24
N THR A 33 -5.13 0.03 -8.09
CA THR A 33 -6.43 0.71 -7.99
C THR A 33 -6.31 2.20 -8.30
N ALA A 34 -5.31 2.87 -7.72
CA ALA A 34 -5.05 4.30 -7.94
C ALA A 34 -4.69 4.59 -9.41
N ALA A 35 -3.74 3.83 -9.97
CA ALA A 35 -3.30 3.96 -11.36
C ALA A 35 -4.45 3.80 -12.37
N ARG A 36 -5.37 2.84 -12.13
CA ARG A 36 -6.57 2.66 -12.95
C ARG A 36 -7.50 3.87 -12.89
N ARG A 37 -7.71 4.46 -11.72
CA ARG A 37 -8.55 5.67 -11.54
C ARG A 37 -7.94 6.88 -12.23
N GLU A 38 -6.62 7.00 -12.14
CA GLU A 38 -5.83 8.10 -12.71
C GLU A 38 -5.48 7.89 -14.20
N LYS A 39 -5.92 6.78 -14.82
CA LYS A 39 -5.63 6.42 -16.22
C LYS A 39 -4.13 6.43 -16.56
N ARG A 40 -3.29 6.00 -15.64
CA ARG A 40 -1.84 5.88 -15.81
C ARG A 40 -1.36 4.44 -15.61
N SER A 41 -0.13 4.17 -16.02
CA SER A 41 0.54 2.91 -15.68
C SER A 41 0.79 2.83 -14.17
N ALA A 42 0.66 1.62 -13.62
CA ALA A 42 1.01 1.34 -12.24
C ALA A 42 2.53 1.36 -12.06
N ASN A 43 2.97 1.91 -10.94
CA ASN A 43 4.36 1.80 -10.52
C ASN A 43 4.70 0.33 -10.22
N THR A 44 5.87 -0.12 -10.69
CA THR A 44 6.32 -1.51 -10.54
C THR A 44 7.13 -1.74 -9.27
N PHE A 45 7.54 -0.68 -8.56
CA PHE A 45 8.41 -0.77 -7.40
C PHE A 45 7.72 -1.18 -6.08
N TYR A 46 6.49 -1.71 -6.13
CA TYR A 46 5.78 -2.24 -4.96
C TYR A 46 5.73 -3.77 -4.91
N SER A 47 6.48 -4.47 -5.78
CA SER A 47 6.52 -5.94 -5.81
C SER A 47 7.01 -6.56 -4.51
N ASP A 48 8.06 -5.97 -3.93
CA ASP A 48 8.76 -6.46 -2.76
C ASP A 48 9.57 -5.32 -2.10
N MET A 49 10.06 -5.56 -0.88
CA MET A 49 10.81 -4.56 -0.13
C MET A 49 12.12 -4.16 -0.81
N ILE A 50 12.82 -5.08 -1.47
CA ILE A 50 14.13 -4.81 -2.08
C ILE A 50 13.97 -3.90 -3.29
N THR A 51 13.03 -4.22 -4.18
CA THR A 51 12.70 -3.41 -5.36
C THR A 51 12.24 -2.01 -4.94
N PHE A 52 11.44 -1.92 -3.89
CA PHE A 52 10.99 -0.64 -3.33
C PHE A 52 12.15 0.22 -2.83
N LEU A 53 13.07 -0.36 -2.06
CA LEU A 53 14.24 0.34 -1.53
C LEU A 53 15.21 0.76 -2.64
N ASN A 54 15.44 -0.08 -3.64
CA ASN A 54 16.28 0.24 -4.80
C ASN A 54 15.73 1.40 -5.63
N ALA A 55 14.41 1.56 -5.70
CA ALA A 55 13.76 2.70 -6.35
C ALA A 55 13.85 4.01 -5.55
N GLY A 56 14.26 3.93 -4.28
CA GLY A 56 14.70 5.07 -3.46
C GLY A 56 13.64 6.15 -3.24
N THR A 57 14.06 7.42 -3.35
CA THR A 57 13.26 8.59 -3.00
C THR A 57 11.98 8.72 -3.82
N LYS A 58 12.01 8.31 -5.10
CA LYS A 58 10.84 8.29 -5.98
C LYS A 58 9.76 7.35 -5.43
N ALA A 59 10.14 6.12 -5.06
CA ALA A 59 9.23 5.14 -4.49
C ALA A 59 8.67 5.60 -3.14
N MET A 60 9.52 6.16 -2.27
CA MET A 60 9.10 6.71 -0.98
C MET A 60 8.10 7.86 -1.13
N SER A 61 8.31 8.78 -2.08
CA SER A 61 7.39 9.90 -2.34
C SER A 61 6.04 9.41 -2.85
N ALA A 62 6.04 8.48 -3.81
CA ALA A 62 4.83 7.86 -4.32
C ALA A 62 4.07 7.09 -3.23
N ALA A 63 4.78 6.30 -2.41
CA ALA A 63 4.19 5.53 -1.32
C ALA A 63 3.52 6.43 -0.28
N ARG A 64 4.17 7.54 0.10
CA ARG A 64 3.57 8.50 1.05
C ARG A 64 2.24 9.06 0.54
N LYS A 65 2.17 9.45 -0.74
CA LYS A 65 0.93 9.94 -1.35
C LYS A 65 -0.15 8.86 -1.40
N LEU A 66 0.22 7.66 -1.83
CA LEU A 66 -0.69 6.52 -1.92
C LEU A 66 -1.25 6.13 -0.54
N VAL A 67 -0.38 5.97 0.45
CA VAL A 67 -0.75 5.59 1.83
C VAL A 67 -1.65 6.65 2.45
N LYS A 68 -1.34 7.94 2.27
CA LYS A 68 -2.19 9.04 2.77
C LYS A 68 -3.59 8.95 2.17
N ALA A 69 -3.72 8.76 0.86
CA ALA A 69 -5.01 8.64 0.19
C ALA A 69 -5.81 7.40 0.65
N VAL A 70 -5.13 6.30 0.97
CA VAL A 70 -5.77 5.10 1.55
C VAL A 70 -6.27 5.39 2.96
N ASP A 71 -5.43 6.00 3.80
CA ASP A 71 -5.73 6.30 5.20
C ASP A 71 -6.92 7.27 5.32
N GLU A 72 -6.92 8.35 4.52
CA GLU A 72 -8.02 9.31 4.46
C GLU A 72 -9.36 8.66 4.05
N LYS A 73 -9.32 7.64 3.18
CA LYS A 73 -10.52 6.94 2.74
C LYS A 73 -11.10 6.02 3.82
N LEU A 74 -10.29 5.54 4.76
CA LEU A 74 -10.74 4.66 5.83
C LEU A 74 -11.56 5.38 6.89
N GLY A 75 -11.31 6.68 7.11
CA GLY A 75 -12.00 7.47 8.12
C GLY A 75 -11.76 7.00 9.56
N ASP A 76 -12.62 7.45 10.47
CA ASP A 76 -12.44 7.23 11.92
C ASP A 76 -12.79 5.80 12.39
N GLU A 77 -13.64 5.09 11.65
CA GLU A 77 -13.99 3.68 11.89
C GLU A 77 -13.43 2.79 10.76
N PRO A 78 -12.12 2.53 10.75
CA PRO A 78 -11.46 1.89 9.62
C PRO A 78 -11.89 0.43 9.46
N LYS A 79 -12.40 0.10 8.27
CA LYS A 79 -12.76 -1.28 7.85
C LYS A 79 -11.96 -1.72 6.63
N VAL A 80 -11.56 -2.98 6.62
CA VAL A 80 -10.79 -3.57 5.52
C VAL A 80 -11.70 -3.95 4.35
N ASP A 81 -11.18 -3.82 3.14
CA ASP A 81 -11.84 -4.26 1.91
C ASP A 81 -11.40 -5.66 1.44
N THR A 82 -10.43 -6.28 2.14
CA THR A 82 -9.81 -7.58 1.83
C THR A 82 -9.13 -7.68 0.47
N LYS A 83 -9.04 -6.57 -0.26
CA LYS A 83 -8.46 -6.49 -1.62
C LYS A 83 -7.18 -5.68 -1.64
N SER A 84 -7.24 -4.48 -1.06
CA SER A 84 -6.13 -3.54 -0.95
C SER A 84 -5.80 -3.18 0.50
N THR A 85 -6.64 -3.60 1.44
CA THR A 85 -6.47 -3.41 2.87
C THR A 85 -6.82 -4.70 3.62
N HIS A 86 -6.06 -4.99 4.67
CA HIS A 86 -6.12 -6.24 5.41
C HIS A 86 -5.93 -5.99 6.91
N TYR A 87 -6.58 -6.81 7.74
CA TYR A 87 -6.22 -6.88 9.15
C TYR A 87 -4.87 -7.58 9.27
N LEU A 88 -4.09 -7.19 10.28
CA LEU A 88 -2.89 -7.94 10.69
C LEU A 88 -3.27 -9.29 11.29
#